data_AF-A0A7T0DZM4-F1
#
_entry.id   AF-A0A7T0DZM4-F1
#
_cell.length_a   1.000
_cell.length_b   1.000
_cell.length_c   1.000
_cell.angle_alpha   90.00
_cell.angle_beta   90.00
_cell.angle_gamma   90.00
#
_symmetry.space_group_name_H-M   'P 1'
#
loop_
_entity.id
_entity.type
_entity.pdbx_description
1 polymer ?
#
loop_
_entity_poly.entity_id
_entity_poly.type
_entity_poly.pdbx_seq_one_letter_code
_entity_poly.pdbx_strand_id
1 'polypeptide(L)'
;MAIKHAGICGHCRETVSPFIIEENTFQRDKCECPECHGILYACRTPGCDDYAKGGKAYDEELCPGCTKAIAENAGTIVKSIAGVALTIGTTVATNHFTDKKK
;
A
#
# COMPACT_ATOMS: atom_id res chain seq x y z
N MET A 1 -25.54 9.34 -15.41
CA MET A 1 -24.41 8.66 -14.77
C MET A 1 -23.95 9.53 -13.61
N ALA A 2 -23.93 8.97 -12.39
CA ALA A 2 -23.38 9.69 -11.24
C ALA A 2 -21.85 9.73 -11.35
N ILE A 3 -21.25 10.85 -10.93
CA ILE A 3 -19.80 11.09 -10.97
C ILE A 3 -19.30 11.06 -9.53
N LYS A 4 -18.18 10.36 -9.28
CA LYS A 4 -17.49 10.39 -7.97
C LYS A 4 -16.60 11.63 -7.83
N HIS A 5 -16.16 11.91 -6.61
CA HIS A 5 -15.25 13.03 -6.34
C HIS A 5 -13.92 12.87 -7.10
N ALA A 6 -13.19 13.98 -7.26
CA ALA A 6 -11.90 13.94 -7.95
C ALA A 6 -10.83 13.21 -7.11
N GLY A 7 -10.02 12.38 -7.76
CA GLY A 7 -8.91 11.65 -7.12
C GLY A 7 -7.96 11.03 -8.14
N ILE A 8 -6.83 10.50 -7.70
CA ILE A 8 -5.82 9.92 -8.60
C ILE A 8 -6.27 8.55 -9.09
N CYS A 9 -6.25 8.36 -10.41
CA CYS A 9 -6.53 7.08 -11.06
C CYS A 9 -5.49 6.02 -10.67
N GLY A 10 -5.96 4.85 -10.22
CA GLY A 10 -5.09 3.72 -9.94
C GLY A 10 -4.30 3.23 -11.17
N HIS A 11 -4.85 3.37 -12.38
CA HIS A 11 -4.26 2.90 -13.63
C HIS A 11 -3.31 3.91 -14.27
N CYS A 12 -3.85 5.04 -14.79
CA CYS A 12 -3.08 6.00 -15.57
C CYS A 12 -2.41 7.10 -14.74
N ARG A 13 -2.71 7.20 -13.43
CA ARG A 13 -2.15 8.19 -12.49
C ARG A 13 -2.58 9.64 -12.69
N GLU A 14 -3.49 9.88 -13.62
CA GLU A 14 -4.11 11.20 -13.77
C GLU A 14 -5.15 11.47 -12.69
N THR A 15 -5.35 12.74 -12.35
CA THR A 15 -6.44 13.18 -11.49
C THR A 15 -7.74 13.15 -12.28
N VAL A 16 -8.70 12.33 -11.85
CA VAL A 16 -9.94 12.07 -12.57
C VAL A 16 -11.16 12.10 -11.66
N SER A 17 -12.32 12.40 -12.24
CA SER A 17 -13.63 12.21 -11.61
C SER A 17 -14.35 11.07 -12.31
N PRO A 18 -14.23 9.82 -11.83
CA PRO A 18 -14.68 8.65 -12.56
C PRO A 18 -16.21 8.51 -12.54
N PHE A 19 -16.73 7.86 -13.58
CA PHE A 19 -18.16 7.60 -13.72
C PHE A 19 -18.53 6.33 -12.98
N ILE A 20 -19.62 6.36 -12.23
CA ILE A 20 -20.18 5.13 -11.64
C ILE A 20 -20.85 4.33 -12.76
N ILE A 21 -20.35 3.11 -13.00
CA ILE A 21 -20.92 2.16 -13.96
C ILE A 21 -21.76 1.09 -13.26
N GLU A 22 -21.52 0.85 -11.97
CA GLU A 22 -22.31 -0.07 -11.15
C GLU A 22 -22.32 0.41 -9.68
N GLU A 23 -23.51 0.73 -9.17
CA GLU A 23 -23.69 1.07 -7.75
C GLU A 23 -23.86 -0.21 -6.93
N ASN A 24 -23.19 -0.27 -5.78
CA ASN A 24 -23.21 -1.42 -4.89
C ASN A 24 -23.46 -0.99 -3.44
N THR A 25 -24.34 -1.71 -2.74
CA THR A 25 -24.66 -1.41 -1.33
C THR A 25 -23.67 -2.04 -0.35
N PHE A 26 -23.19 -3.25 -0.66
CA PHE A 26 -22.28 -4.01 0.21
C PHE A 26 -20.83 -3.97 -0.28
N GLN A 27 -20.66 -3.94 -1.60
CA GLN A 27 -19.36 -3.84 -2.25
C GLN A 27 -19.08 -2.39 -2.61
N ARG A 28 -17.84 -2.11 -3.04
CA ARG A 28 -17.48 -0.78 -3.55
C ARG A 28 -18.18 -0.55 -4.88
N ASP A 29 -18.64 0.67 -5.11
CA ASP A 29 -19.13 1.08 -6.44
C ASP A 29 -18.04 0.85 -7.48
N LYS A 30 -18.44 0.28 -8.62
CA LYS A 30 -17.57 0.09 -9.75
C LYS A 30 -17.59 1.36 -10.58
N CYS A 31 -16.42 1.94 -10.75
CA CYS A 31 -16.26 3.18 -11.48
C CYS A 31 -15.40 2.97 -12.73
N GLU A 32 -15.54 3.83 -13.73
CA GLU A 32 -14.72 3.84 -14.94
C GLU A 32 -13.94 5.16 -15.03
N CYS A 33 -12.65 5.06 -15.33
CA CYS A 33 -11.80 6.22 -15.55
C CYS A 33 -12.14 6.89 -16.90
N PRO A 34 -12.42 8.21 -16.95
CA PRO A 34 -12.72 8.92 -18.20
C PRO A 34 -11.54 8.97 -19.18
N GLU A 35 -10.30 8.88 -18.66
CA GLU A 35 -9.09 9.05 -19.46
C GLU A 35 -8.57 7.74 -20.05
N CYS A 36 -8.54 6.67 -19.24
CA CYS A 36 -7.96 5.39 -19.65
C CYS A 36 -8.96 4.24 -19.72
N HIS A 37 -10.23 4.49 -19.41
CA HIS A 37 -11.31 3.48 -19.40
C HIS A 37 -11.05 2.28 -18.46
N GLY A 38 -10.08 2.40 -17.57
CA GLY A 38 -9.79 1.40 -16.56
C GLY A 38 -10.87 1.37 -15.49
N ILE A 39 -11.20 0.16 -15.01
CA ILE A 39 -12.10 -0.03 -13.87
C ILE A 39 -11.41 0.44 -12.60
N LEU A 40 -12.11 1.24 -11.81
CA LEU A 40 -11.64 1.84 -10.58
C LEU A 40 -12.61 1.53 -9.43
N TYR A 41 -12.04 1.47 -8.23
CA TYR A 41 -12.79 1.40 -6.99
C TYR A 41 -12.22 2.39 -5.99
N ALA A 42 -13.03 2.89 -5.06
CA ALA A 42 -12.54 3.74 -3.99
C ALA A 42 -11.46 3.01 -3.15
N CYS A 43 -10.41 3.74 -2.78
CA CYS A 43 -9.39 3.24 -1.86
C CYS A 43 -10.01 2.90 -0.49
N ARG A 44 -9.57 1.81 0.15
CA ARG A 44 -10.02 1.46 1.51
C ARG A 44 -9.23 2.14 2.62
N THR A 45 -8.17 2.88 2.32
CA THR A 45 -7.42 3.61 3.35
C THR A 45 -8.27 4.75 3.90
N PRO A 46 -8.50 4.83 5.23
CA PRO A 46 -9.23 5.92 5.84
C PRO A 46 -8.61 7.28 5.49
N GLY A 47 -9.43 8.22 5.02
CA GLY A 47 -9.00 9.56 4.62
C GLY A 47 -8.28 9.64 3.28
N CYS A 48 -8.25 8.56 2.50
CA CYS A 48 -7.74 8.57 1.13
C CYS A 48 -8.90 8.70 0.14
N ASP A 49 -8.82 9.72 -0.72
CA ASP A 49 -9.83 10.01 -1.74
C ASP A 49 -9.44 9.49 -3.14
N ASP A 50 -8.34 8.74 -3.26
CA ASP A 50 -7.84 8.19 -4.53
C ASP A 50 -8.47 6.82 -4.88
N TYR A 51 -8.12 6.32 -6.08
CA TYR A 51 -8.71 5.12 -6.63
C TYR A 51 -7.75 3.92 -6.68
N ALA A 52 -8.25 2.76 -6.29
CA ALA A 52 -7.62 1.47 -6.47
C ALA A 52 -7.91 0.88 -7.86
N LYS A 53 -7.00 0.05 -8.37
CA LYS A 53 -7.17 -0.61 -9.67
C LYS A 53 -8.17 -1.75 -9.57
N GLY A 54 -9.18 -1.74 -10.42
CA GLY A 54 -9.97 -2.92 -10.73
C GLY A 54 -9.18 -3.89 -11.61
N GLY A 55 -9.26 -5.19 -11.29
CA GLY A 55 -8.55 -6.26 -11.97
C GLY A 55 -9.50 -7.33 -12.52
N LYS A 56 -8.98 -8.23 -13.36
CA LYS A 56 -9.78 -9.34 -13.91
C LYS A 56 -10.00 -10.48 -12.90
N ALA A 57 -9.02 -10.71 -12.03
CA ALA A 57 -9.03 -11.81 -11.07
C ALA A 57 -9.25 -11.33 -9.63
N TYR A 58 -8.71 -10.15 -9.31
CA TYR A 58 -8.82 -9.55 -7.99
C TYR A 58 -8.73 -8.03 -8.12
N ASP A 59 -9.59 -7.33 -7.40
CA ASP A 59 -9.61 -5.87 -7.35
C ASP A 59 -8.68 -5.40 -6.24
N GLU A 60 -7.79 -4.45 -6.53
CA GLU A 60 -6.90 -3.90 -5.51
C GLU A 60 -7.73 -3.20 -4.43
N GLU A 61 -7.40 -3.46 -3.15
CA GLU A 61 -8.11 -2.83 -2.03
C GLU A 61 -7.64 -1.41 -1.77
N LEU A 62 -6.39 -1.12 -2.13
CA LEU A 62 -5.71 0.13 -1.85
C LEU A 62 -5.29 0.81 -3.15
N CYS A 63 -5.36 2.14 -3.18
CA CYS A 63 -4.72 2.88 -4.25
C CYS A 63 -3.20 2.66 -4.17
N PRO A 64 -2.47 2.77 -5.28
CA PRO A 64 -1.06 2.44 -5.23
C PRO A 64 -0.22 3.43 -4.39
N GLY A 65 -0.73 4.64 -4.12
CA GLY A 65 -0.12 5.57 -3.18
C GLY A 65 -0.11 5.01 -1.76
N CYS A 66 -1.27 4.54 -1.29
CA CYS A 66 -1.41 3.88 0.01
C CYS A 66 -0.63 2.56 0.09
N THR A 67 -0.65 1.75 -0.97
CA THR A 67 0.16 0.52 -1.04
C THR A 67 1.66 0.82 -0.89
N LYS A 68 2.15 1.86 -1.56
CA LYS A 68 3.55 2.29 -1.47
C LYS A 68 3.90 2.79 -0.07
N ALA A 69 3.04 3.63 0.52
CA ALA A 69 3.25 4.15 1.88
C ALA A 69 3.34 3.01 2.93
N ILE A 70 2.52 1.98 2.81
CA ILE A 70 2.59 0.79 3.69
C ILE A 70 3.92 0.05 3.50
N ALA A 71 4.34 -0.17 2.26
CA ALA A 71 5.60 -0.86 1.97
C ALA A 71 6.82 -0.10 2.53
N GLU A 72 6.84 1.23 2.41
CA GLU A 72 7.91 2.08 2.94
C GLU A 72 7.96 2.09 4.47
N ASN A 73 6.79 2.12 5.12
CA ASN A 73 6.69 2.08 6.58
C ASN A 73 7.10 0.71 7.15
N ALA A 74 6.78 -0.39 6.46
CA ALA A 74 7.21 -1.73 6.85
C ALA A 74 8.75 -1.87 6.84
N GLY A 75 9.42 -1.29 5.82
CA GLY A 75 10.88 -1.29 5.73
C GLY A 75 11.58 -0.54 6.87
N THR A 76 10.93 0.48 7.42
CA THR A 76 11.46 1.25 8.56
C THR A 76 11.45 0.42 9.85
N ILE A 77 10.38 -0.36 10.08
CA ILE A 77 10.28 -1.23 11.27
C ILE A 77 11.33 -2.33 11.25
N VAL A 78 11.59 -2.96 10.09
CA VAL A 78 12.60 -4.02 9.96
C VAL A 78 14.02 -3.48 10.22
N LYS A 79 14.34 -2.28 9.74
CA LYS A 79 15.66 -1.66 9.97
C LYS A 79 15.90 -1.37 11.45
N SER A 80 14.87 -0.93 12.18
CA SER A 80 14.95 -0.66 13.61
C SER A 80 15.24 -1.93 14.43
N ILE A 81 14.61 -3.05 14.09
CA ILE A 81 14.76 -4.32 14.81
C ILE A 81 16.12 -4.97 14.49
N ALA A 82 16.59 -4.89 13.23
CA ALA A 82 17.91 -5.38 12.84
C ALA A 82 19.04 -4.64 13.57
N GLY A 83 18.90 -3.33 13.80
CA GLY A 83 19.87 -2.53 14.55
C GLY A 83 19.97 -2.91 16.03
N VAL A 84 18.87 -3.36 16.64
CA VAL A 84 18.85 -3.82 18.04
C VAL A 84 19.37 -5.25 18.18
N ALA A 85 19.14 -6.12 17.20
CA ALA A 85 19.69 -7.48 17.23
C ALA A 85 21.22 -7.53 17.07
N LEU A 86 21.80 -6.59 16.30
CA LEU A 86 23.25 -6.51 16.08
C LEU A 86 24.06 -6.06 17.30
N THR A 87 23.47 -5.27 18.21
CA THR A 87 24.16 -4.83 19.44
C THR A 87 24.17 -5.89 20.54
N ILE A 88 23.22 -6.83 20.53
CA ILE A 88 23.22 -7.95 21.47
C ILE A 88 24.21 -9.04 21.01
N GLY A 89 24.37 -9.24 19.69
CA GLY A 89 25.27 -10.27 19.14
C GLY A 89 26.77 -10.02 19.40
N THR A 90 27.21 -8.77 19.50
CA THR A 90 28.63 -8.44 19.69
C THR A 90 29.12 -8.58 21.13
N THR A 91 28.24 -8.44 22.13
CA THR A 91 28.63 -8.60 23.55
C THR A 91 28.77 -10.05 23.98
N VAL A 92 28.08 -10.99 23.33
CA VAL A 92 28.19 -12.43 23.63
C VAL A 92 29.46 -13.05 23.02
N ALA A 93 29.95 -12.52 21.90
CA ALA A 93 31.12 -13.09 21.20
C ALA A 93 32.47 -12.73 21.84
N THR A 94 32.59 -11.62 22.57
CA THR A 94 33.86 -11.22 23.20
C THR A 94 34.19 -12.00 24.47
N ASN A 95 33.21 -12.57 25.16
CA ASN A 95 33.46 -13.32 26.40
C ASN A 95 33.90 -14.77 26.16
N HIS A 96 33.75 -15.31 24.95
CA HIS A 96 34.03 -16.72 24.67
C HIS A 96 35.43 -16.98 24.05
N PHE A 97 36.21 -15.93 23.76
CA PHE A 97 37.56 -16.06 23.16
C PHE A 97 38.73 -15.80 24.11
N THR A 98 38.49 -15.29 25.32
CA THR A 98 39.56 -15.05 26.32
C THR A 98 39.74 -16.15 27.37
N ASP A 99 38.99 -17.25 27.30
CA ASP A 99 39.13 -18.37 28.26
C ASP A 99 40.02 -19.54 27.76
N LYS A 100 40.47 -19.51 26.50
CA LYS A 100 41.31 -20.58 25.91
C LYS A 100 42.76 -20.17 25.62
N LYS A 101 43.42 -19.49 26.56
CA LYS A 101 44.89 -19.49 26.63
C LYS A 101 45.34 -19.84 28.05
N LYS A 102 45.34 -21.15 28.29
CA LYS A 102 46.16 -21.81 29.30
C LYS A 102 47.61 -21.84 28.81
#